data_AF-A0A7Y4YBN2-F1
#
_entry.id   AF-A0A7Y4YBN2-F1
#
_cell.length_a   1.000
_cell.length_b   1.000
_cell.length_c   1.000
_cell.angle_alpha   90.00
_cell.angle_beta   90.00
_cell.angle_gamma   90.00
#
_symmetry.space_group_name_H-M   'P 1'
#
loop_
_entity.id
_entity.type
_entity.pdbx_description
1 polymer ?
#
loop_
_entity_poly.entity_id
_entity_poly.type
_entity_poly.pdbx_seq_one_letter_code
_entity_poly.pdbx_strand_id
1 'polypeptide(L)' 'MTRENIFKTYLEDPLLIEKNYITQEKIDKLKIIEQSGVKLIEVFKLAINGNIDGETEGVISRKINQYLNK' A
#
# COMPACT_ATOMS: atom_id res chain seq x y z
N MET A 1 -15.06 3.71 -6.75
CA MET A 1 -13.89 4.16 -5.97
C MET A 1 -12.64 3.86 -6.80
N THR A 2 -11.71 4.81 -6.97
CA THR A 2 -10.49 4.61 -7.78
C THR A 2 -9.37 3.96 -6.95
N ARG A 3 -8.35 3.36 -7.61
CA ARG A 3 -7.12 2.83 -6.95
C ARG A 3 -6.53 3.85 -5.97
N GLU A 4 -6.42 5.09 -6.42
CA GLU A 4 -5.85 6.19 -5.63
C GLU A 4 -6.69 6.54 -4.41
N ASN A 5 -8.02 6.52 -4.52
CA ASN A 5 -8.89 6.80 -3.38
C ASN A 5 -8.78 5.72 -2.31
N ILE A 6 -8.77 4.44 -2.70
CA ILE A 6 -8.58 3.33 -1.76
C ILE A 6 -7.22 3.45 -1.08
N PHE A 7 -6.18 3.72 -1.86
CA PHE A 7 -4.83 3.88 -1.34
C PHE A 7 -4.71 5.05 -0.35
N LYS A 8 -5.31 6.21 -0.65
CA LYS A 8 -5.33 7.35 0.28
C LYS A 8 -6.03 7.02 1.59
N THR A 9 -7.20 6.37 1.54
CA THR A 9 -7.91 5.95 2.77
C THR A 9 -7.04 5.06 3.66
N TYR A 10 -6.26 4.14 3.08
CA TYR A 10 -5.34 3.30 3.86
C TYR A 10 -4.15 4.07 4.44
N LEU A 11 -3.61 5.06 3.72
CA LEU A 11 -2.49 5.85 4.20
C LEU A 11 -2.88 6.80 5.34
N GLU A 12 -4.12 7.29 5.32
CA GLU A 12 -4.69 8.14 6.35
C GLU A 12 -5.08 7.36 7.63
N ASP A 13 -4.83 6.05 7.68
CA ASP A 13 -5.02 5.26 8.90
C ASP A 13 -4.17 5.83 10.04
N PRO A 14 -4.80 6.22 11.17
CA PRO A 14 -4.09 6.82 12.31
C PRO A 14 -2.92 5.97 12.79
N LEU A 15 -3.01 4.65 12.68
CA LEU A 15 -1.97 3.72 13.13
C LEU A 15 -0.68 3.88 12.31
N LEU A 16 -0.76 4.27 11.02
CA LEU A 16 0.42 4.53 10.21
C LEU A 16 1.13 5.83 10.59
N ILE A 17 0.34 6.83 10.99
CA ILE A 17 0.84 8.13 11.44
C ILE A 17 1.44 8.00 12.84
N GLU A 18 0.72 7.38 13.77
CA GLU A 18 1.14 7.16 15.16
C GLU A 18 2.44 6.35 15.28
N LYS A 19 2.64 5.40 14.36
CA LYS A 19 3.85 4.57 14.31
C LYS A 19 4.98 5.19 13.48
N ASN A 20 4.83 6.41 12.99
CA ASN A 20 5.79 7.10 12.12
C ASN A 20 6.16 6.30 10.86
N TYR A 21 5.24 5.48 10.33
CA TYR A 21 5.45 4.79 9.05
C TYR A 21 5.32 5.76 7.88
N ILE A 22 4.51 6.82 8.00
CA ILE A 22 4.40 7.88 7.00
C ILE A 22 3.99 9.19 7.67
N THR A 23 4.45 10.32 7.14
CA THR A 23 4.00 11.65 7.57
C THR A 23 2.83 12.11 6.72
N GLN A 24 1.95 12.92 7.29
CA GLN A 24 0.81 13.50 6.55
C GLN A 24 1.26 14.19 5.25
N GLU A 25 2.37 14.93 5.32
CA GLU A 25 2.95 15.62 4.18
C GLU A 25 3.40 14.67 3.06
N LYS A 26 3.87 13.46 3.43
CA LYS A 26 4.17 12.42 2.45
C LYS A 26 2.90 11.84 1.86
N ILE A 27 1.85 11.59 2.65
CA ILE A 27 0.57 11.05 2.15
C ILE A 27 -0.01 11.94 1.04
N ASP A 28 0.01 13.25 1.25
CA ASP A 28 -0.55 14.22 0.30
C ASP A 28 0.20 14.24 -1.04
N LYS A 29 1.50 13.95 -1.01
CA LYS A 29 2.38 13.94 -2.18
C LYS A 29 2.54 12.57 -2.83
N LEU A 30 2.30 11.49 -2.08
CA LEU A 30 2.63 10.13 -2.51
C LEU A 30 1.66 9.65 -3.59
N LYS A 31 2.19 9.41 -4.79
CA LYS A 31 1.44 8.70 -5.82
C LYS A 31 1.55 7.21 -5.62
N ILE A 32 0.52 6.46 -6.02
CA ILE A 32 0.51 4.99 -5.90
C ILE A 32 1.68 4.33 -6.66
N ILE A 33 2.16 4.98 -7.73
CA ILE A 33 3.28 4.52 -8.57
C ILE A 33 4.66 4.77 -7.96
N GLU A 34 4.77 5.68 -6.99
CA GLU A 34 6.06 6.06 -6.39
C GLU A 34 6.42 5.10 -5.27
N GLN A 35 7.70 4.79 -5.09
CA GLN A 35 8.13 4.00 -3.94
C GLN A 35 8.11 4.84 -2.66
N SER A 36 7.51 4.30 -1.61
CA SER A 36 7.44 4.93 -0.28
C SER A 36 8.72 4.72 0.53
N GLY A 37 9.49 3.66 0.22
CA GLY A 37 10.62 3.18 1.02
C GLY A 37 10.19 2.40 2.28
N VAL A 38 8.89 2.22 2.51
CA VAL A 38 8.34 1.58 3.72
C VAL A 38 7.68 0.27 3.31
N LYS A 39 8.25 -0.86 3.76
CA LYS A 39 7.79 -2.20 3.36
C LYS A 39 6.28 -2.39 3.54
N LEU A 40 5.71 -1.90 4.65
CA LEU A 40 4.29 -2.01 4.93
C LEU A 40 3.41 -1.30 3.88
N ILE A 41 3.82 -0.11 3.43
CA ILE A 41 3.08 0.68 2.44
C ILE A 41 3.16 0.01 1.07
N GLU A 42 4.31 -0.55 0.72
CA GLU A 42 4.46 -1.33 -0.52
C GLU A 42 3.60 -2.59 -0.52
N VAL A 43 3.44 -3.25 0.64
CA VAL A 43 2.51 -4.39 0.80
C VAL A 43 1.06 -3.94 0.57
N PHE A 44 0.64 -2.80 1.10
CA PHE A 44 -0.71 -2.28 0.82
C PHE A 44 -0.93 -1.99 -0.66
N LYS A 45 0.05 -1.41 -1.35
CA LYS A 45 -0.04 -1.18 -2.81
C LYS A 45 -0.22 -2.49 -3.57
N LEU A 46 0.57 -3.52 -3.22
CA LEU A 46 0.46 -4.84 -3.84
C LEU A 46 -0.93 -5.47 -3.62
N ALA A 47 -1.46 -5.37 -2.39
CA ALA A 47 -2.78 -5.87 -2.06
C ALA A 47 -3.90 -5.14 -2.81
N ILE A 48 -3.85 -3.81 -2.84
CA ILE A 48 -4.85 -2.96 -3.51
C ILE A 48 -4.83 -3.19 -5.02
N ASN A 49 -3.64 -3.24 -5.64
CA ASN A 49 -3.51 -3.51 -7.06
C ASN A 49 -4.02 -4.89 -7.42
N GLY A 50 -3.60 -5.93 -6.69
CA GLY A 50 -4.05 -7.29 -6.94
C GLY A 50 -5.58 -7.45 -6.81
N ASN A 51 -6.19 -6.83 -5.80
CA ASN A 51 -7.64 -6.86 -5.63
C ASN A 51 -8.37 -6.18 -6.79
N ILE A 52 -7.87 -5.02 -7.26
CA ILE A 52 -8.50 -4.25 -8.35
C ILE A 52 -8.30 -4.92 -9.71
N ASP A 53 -7.17 -5.59 -9.90
CA ASP A 53 -6.87 -6.34 -11.12
C ASP A 53 -7.59 -7.71 -11.14
N GLY A 54 -8.38 -8.04 -10.12
CA GLY A 54 -9.17 -9.26 -10.03
C GLY A 54 -8.35 -10.51 -9.73
N GLU A 55 -7.18 -10.35 -9.11
CA GLU A 55 -6.32 -11.45 -8.72
C GLU A 55 -6.91 -12.22 -7.53
N THR A 56 -6.64 -13.52 -7.48
CA THR A 56 -7.07 -14.34 -6.34
C THR A 56 -6.23 -14.01 -5.11
N GLU A 57 -6.83 -14.15 -3.93
CA GLU A 57 -6.14 -13.91 -2.64
C GLU A 57 -4.82 -14.69 -2.52
N GLY A 58 -4.77 -15.92 -3.05
CA GLY A 58 -3.56 -16.74 -3.07
C GLY A 58 -2.44 -16.14 -3.93
N VAL A 59 -2.77 -15.56 -5.08
CA VAL A 59 -1.80 -14.86 -5.94
C VAL A 59 -1.29 -13.60 -5.27
N ILE A 60 -2.20 -12.81 -4.69
CA ILE A 60 -1.87 -11.58 -3.96
C ILE A 60 -0.92 -11.90 -2.79
N SER A 61 -1.29 -12.89 -1.97
CA SER A 61 -0.50 -13.34 -0.82
C SER A 61 0.88 -13.82 -1.24
N ARG A 62 0.97 -14.59 -2.34
CA ARG A 62 2.26 -15.04 -2.88
C ARG A 62 3.14 -13.86 -3.30
N LYS A 63 2.59 -12.85 -3.97
CA LYS A 63 3.34 -11.65 -4.38
C LYS A 63 3.85 -10.86 -3.18
N ILE A 64 3.01 -10.67 -2.16
CA ILE A 64 3.39 -10.02 -0.90
C ILE A 64 4.55 -10.78 -0.24
N ASN A 65 4.43 -12.10 -0.12
CA ASN A 65 5.49 -12.93 0.47
C ASN A 65 6.79 -12.86 -0.34
N GLN A 66 6.72 -12.87 -1.67
CA GLN A 66 7.89 -12.70 -2.53
C GLN A 66 8.54 -11.33 -2.37
N TYR A 67 7.74 -10.28 -2.16
CA TYR A 67 8.26 -8.93 -1.90
C TYR A 67 8.95 -8.83 -0.54
N LEU A 68 8.36 -9.42 0.51
CA LEU A 68 8.90 -9.36 1.87
C LEU A 68 10.17 -10.19 2.08
N ASN A 69 10.30 -11.31 1.36
CA ASN A 69 11.46 -12.20 1.42
C ASN A 69 12.62 -11.76 0.51
N LYS A 70 12.52 -10.59 -0.14
CA LYS A 70 13.64 -9.89 -0.77
C LYS A 70 14.31 -8.93 0.21
#